data_AF-A0A1H7HQ17-F1
#
_entry.id   AF-A0A1H7HQ17-F1
#
_cell.length_a   1.000
_cell.length_b   1.000
_cell.length_c   1.000
_cell.angle_alpha   90.00
_cell.angle_beta   90.00
_cell.angle_gamma   90.00
#
_symmetry.space_group_name_H-M   'P 1'
#
loop_
_entity.id
_entity.type
_entity.pdbx_description
1 polymer ?
#
loop_
_entity_poly.entity_id
_entity_poly.type
_entity_poly.pdbx_seq_one_letter_code
_entity_poly.pdbx_strand_id
1 'polypeptide(L)'
;MIAKKTVIQDIKLADFPEEIDEQNNIKVYGETSWENQLAVLSHYLHNNDCIESKESKREVIYAIREFLEQKKESKKEEITDEYVTKVAEDPTAYGLFSDFFNVPFPDPKKPKFTFIDLFAGMGGFRLAMQAQGGKCVFSSEWNKYAQKTYLANFGEMPFGDITKEITKSYIPRNFDVLCAGFPCQPFSIAGVSKKKSLGRETGFKDKTQGTLFFDVADIISRHRPKAFFLENVKNLMSHDKGNTFKVIKGTLEELRYSLHYLVMDGQTYVPQHRERIMIVGFDQDVFHGKEQFAFPEQKQSTQSIKEILDPDIDEKYTLSDKLWSYLQNYAEKHRAKGNGFGFGMVDLNGISRTLSARYYKDGSEILIPQTGGKNPRRLSPRECARLMGYPDEYRLNQVSDVQAYRQCGNSVVVPLITAVSEQLVKAMLNN
;
A
#
# COMPACT_ATOMS: atom_id res chain seq x y z
N MET A 1 40.42 18.21 29.04
CA MET A 1 39.24 17.42 29.45
C MET A 1 38.70 16.71 28.22
N ILE A 2 38.61 15.39 28.26
CA ILE A 2 38.26 14.52 27.14
C ILE A 2 36.75 14.58 26.92
N ALA A 3 36.32 14.94 25.72
CA ALA A 3 34.92 14.93 25.31
C ALA A 3 34.43 13.47 25.26
N LYS A 4 33.52 13.11 26.18
CA LYS A 4 32.79 11.85 26.08
C LYS A 4 31.77 11.99 24.95
N LYS A 5 32.01 11.29 23.84
CA LYS A 5 30.97 10.91 22.88
C LYS A 5 29.92 10.10 23.62
N THR A 6 28.75 10.69 23.86
CA THR A 6 27.59 9.93 24.32
C THR A 6 27.05 9.16 23.13
N VAL A 7 27.15 7.84 23.21
CA VAL A 7 26.58 6.91 22.23
C VAL A 7 25.07 7.03 22.31
N ILE A 8 24.45 7.44 21.20
CA ILE A 8 22.99 7.39 21.01
C ILE A 8 22.59 5.91 21.08
N GLN A 9 21.79 5.52 22.07
CA GLN A 9 21.14 4.21 22.04
C GLN A 9 19.99 4.27 21.05
N ASP A 10 20.00 3.36 20.07
CA ASP A 10 18.92 3.16 19.11
C ASP A 10 17.61 2.84 19.85
N ILE A 11 16.67 3.77 19.83
CA ILE A 11 15.28 3.57 20.28
C ILE A 11 14.61 2.61 19.29
N LYS A 12 14.04 1.50 19.76
CA LYS A 12 13.43 0.49 18.89
C LYS A 12 11.91 0.61 18.92
N LEU A 13 11.29 0.27 17.79
CA LEU A 13 9.84 0.23 17.55
C LEU A 13 9.04 -0.70 18.49
N ALA A 14 9.70 -1.40 19.42
CA ALA A 14 9.10 -2.29 20.42
C ALA A 14 8.94 -1.63 21.81
N ASP A 15 9.45 -0.41 22.00
CA ASP A 15 9.58 0.22 23.32
C ASP A 15 8.37 1.08 23.75
N PHE A 16 7.22 1.00 23.05
CA PHE A 16 6.06 1.88 23.30
C PHE A 16 4.75 1.09 23.50
N PRO A 17 3.90 1.48 24.47
CA PRO A 17 2.79 0.64 24.96
C PRO A 17 1.59 0.59 24.00
N GLU A 18 0.99 -0.60 23.91
CA GLU A 18 -0.21 -0.92 23.15
C GLU A 18 -1.42 -0.93 24.12
N GLU A 19 -2.51 -0.19 23.85
CA GLU A 19 -3.73 -0.32 24.66
C GLU A 19 -4.44 -1.66 24.37
N ILE A 20 -4.86 -2.35 25.42
CA ILE A 20 -5.53 -3.65 25.39
C ILE A 20 -6.96 -3.46 25.90
N ASP A 21 -7.97 -3.93 25.16
CA ASP A 21 -9.34 -4.04 25.68
C ASP A 21 -9.39 -5.12 26.77
N GLU A 22 -9.66 -4.69 28.02
CA GLU A 22 -9.71 -5.54 29.22
C GLU A 22 -10.80 -6.63 29.15
N GLN A 23 -11.85 -6.47 28.33
CA GLN A 23 -12.96 -7.43 28.29
C GLN A 23 -12.72 -8.63 27.36
N ASN A 24 -11.99 -8.45 26.26
CA ASN A 24 -11.85 -9.50 25.23
C ASN A 24 -10.40 -9.84 24.86
N ASN A 25 -9.41 -9.16 25.44
CA ASN A 25 -8.00 -9.31 25.06
C ASN A 25 -7.78 -9.02 23.55
N ILE A 26 -8.65 -8.18 22.99
CA ILE A 26 -8.63 -7.73 21.59
C ILE A 26 -7.94 -6.37 21.54
N LYS A 27 -7.06 -6.18 20.56
CA LYS A 27 -6.42 -4.88 20.32
C LYS A 27 -7.42 -3.94 19.67
N VAL A 28 -7.82 -2.88 20.37
CA VAL A 28 -8.76 -1.88 19.86
C VAL A 28 -7.98 -0.63 19.50
N TYR A 29 -7.92 -0.32 18.21
CA TYR A 29 -7.32 0.92 17.70
C TYR A 29 -8.30 2.07 17.94
N GLY A 30 -8.09 2.81 19.03
CA GLY A 30 -8.83 4.03 19.36
C GLY A 30 -8.36 5.25 18.56
N GLU A 31 -9.20 6.28 18.52
CA GLU A 31 -8.89 7.60 17.95
C GLU A 31 -7.65 8.24 18.59
N THR A 32 -7.31 7.83 19.81
CA THR A 32 -6.16 8.30 20.61
C THR A 32 -4.87 7.50 20.42
N SER A 33 -4.85 6.47 19.55
CA SER A 33 -3.63 5.68 19.33
C SER A 33 -2.50 6.53 18.76
N TRP A 34 -1.26 6.21 19.13
CA TRP A 34 -0.06 6.91 18.66
C TRP A 34 0.06 6.91 17.13
N GLU A 35 -0.26 5.80 16.47
CA GLU A 35 -0.26 5.73 15.01
C GLU A 35 -1.25 6.71 14.37
N ASN A 36 -2.44 6.88 14.96
CA ASN A 36 -3.41 7.87 14.48
C ASN A 36 -2.93 9.30 14.74
N GLN A 37 -2.34 9.58 15.91
CA GLN A 37 -1.75 10.90 16.20
C GLN A 37 -0.60 11.22 15.24
N LEU A 38 0.26 10.25 14.94
CA LEU A 38 1.32 10.38 13.93
C LEU A 38 0.75 10.57 12.52
N ALA A 39 -0.35 9.89 12.17
CA ALA A 39 -1.04 10.10 10.90
C ALA A 39 -1.54 11.55 10.78
N VAL A 40 -2.26 12.06 11.79
CA VAL A 40 -2.73 13.46 11.83
C VAL A 40 -1.55 14.44 11.73
N LEU A 41 -0.50 14.23 12.53
CA LEU A 41 0.67 15.11 12.55
C LEU A 41 1.42 15.11 11.21
N SER A 42 1.79 13.93 10.71
CA SER A 42 2.54 13.82 9.45
C SER A 42 1.72 14.28 8.25
N HIS A 43 0.42 13.99 8.23
CA HIS A 43 -0.49 14.51 7.22
C HIS A 43 -0.52 16.04 7.24
N TYR A 44 -0.64 16.66 8.43
CA TYR A 44 -0.56 18.11 8.58
C TYR A 44 0.76 18.67 8.07
N LEU A 45 1.90 18.06 8.44
CA LEU A 45 3.22 18.52 8.01
C LEU A 45 3.39 18.49 6.48
N HIS A 46 2.84 17.48 5.81
CA HIS A 46 2.92 17.34 4.36
C HIS A 46 1.83 18.12 3.59
N ASN A 47 0.68 18.37 4.22
CA ASN A 47 -0.53 18.87 3.56
C ASN A 47 -1.18 20.08 4.26
N ASN A 48 -0.42 20.88 5.03
CA ASN A 48 -0.96 22.04 5.77
C ASN A 48 -1.80 22.99 4.89
N ASP A 49 -1.37 23.24 3.65
CA ASP A 49 -2.11 24.07 2.68
C ASP A 49 -3.48 23.49 2.27
N CYS A 50 -3.75 22.23 2.60
CA CYS A 50 -4.97 21.50 2.28
C CYS A 50 -5.92 21.36 3.48
N ILE A 51 -5.58 21.90 4.66
CA ILE A 51 -6.37 21.76 5.89
C ILE A 51 -7.23 23.01 6.11
N GLU A 52 -8.54 22.88 5.88
CA GLU A 52 -9.47 24.03 5.84
C GLU A 52 -10.20 24.31 7.17
N SER A 53 -10.26 23.35 8.12
CA SER A 53 -11.18 23.44 9.28
C SER A 53 -10.52 23.87 10.60
N LYS A 54 -11.28 24.59 11.46
CA LYS A 54 -10.84 24.95 12.83
C LYS A 54 -10.70 23.73 13.76
N GLU A 55 -11.45 22.67 13.52
CA GLU A 55 -11.41 21.43 14.30
C GLU A 55 -10.12 20.66 14.03
N SER A 56 -9.72 20.56 12.75
CA SER A 56 -8.44 19.98 12.35
C SER A 56 -7.24 20.68 13.01
N LYS A 57 -7.30 22.00 13.22
CA LYS A 57 -6.23 22.74 13.93
C LYS A 57 -6.09 22.31 15.40
N ARG A 58 -7.19 21.98 16.08
CA ARG A 58 -7.14 21.52 17.48
C ARG A 58 -6.53 20.12 17.58
N GLU A 59 -6.89 19.23 16.67
CA GLU A 59 -6.34 17.87 16.62
C GLU A 59 -4.84 17.89 16.30
N VAL A 60 -4.40 18.78 15.42
CA VAL A 60 -2.98 18.99 15.12
C VAL A 60 -2.22 19.51 16.33
N ILE A 61 -2.76 20.51 17.04
CA ILE A 61 -2.15 21.01 18.28
C ILE A 61 -2.02 19.89 19.32
N TYR A 62 -3.05 19.06 19.44
CA TYR A 62 -3.01 17.88 20.31
C TYR A 62 -1.93 16.89 19.88
N ALA A 63 -1.87 16.52 18.59
CA ALA A 63 -0.87 15.60 18.06
C ALA A 63 0.57 16.12 18.20
N ILE A 64 0.80 17.43 18.00
CA ILE A 64 2.10 18.08 18.22
C ILE A 64 2.48 17.98 19.69
N ARG A 65 1.56 18.28 20.62
CA ARG A 65 1.83 18.18 22.06
C ARG A 65 2.23 16.76 22.44
N GLU A 66 1.44 15.77 22.05
CA GLU A 66 1.73 14.36 22.35
C GLU A 66 3.08 13.93 21.77
N PHE A 67 3.41 14.37 20.55
CA PHE A 67 4.72 14.10 19.95
C PHE A 67 5.87 14.70 20.77
N LEU A 68 5.75 15.96 21.19
CA LEU A 68 6.74 16.64 22.01
C LEU A 68 6.88 15.95 23.38
N GLU A 69 5.76 15.57 24.00
CA GLU A 69 5.72 14.88 25.30
C GLU A 69 6.41 13.52 25.27
N GLN A 70 6.35 12.81 24.13
CA GLN A 70 7.08 11.56 23.96
C GLN A 70 8.56 11.76 23.63
N LYS A 71 8.93 12.87 22.98
CA LYS A 71 10.31 13.17 22.58
C LYS A 71 11.13 13.91 23.63
N LYS A 72 10.50 14.41 24.70
CA LYS A 72 11.22 15.13 25.76
C LYS A 72 12.29 14.26 26.40
N GLU A 73 13.48 14.82 26.57
CA GLU A 73 14.62 14.12 27.16
C GLU A 73 14.43 13.92 28.67
N SER A 74 13.64 14.78 29.31
CA SER A 74 13.39 14.79 30.74
C SER A 74 11.91 14.85 31.04
N LYS A 75 11.43 13.99 31.95
CA LYS A 75 10.04 14.04 32.46
C LYS A 75 9.68 15.34 33.19
N LYS A 76 10.67 16.17 33.57
CA LYS A 76 10.47 17.46 34.24
C LYS A 76 10.36 18.64 33.28
N GLU A 77 10.60 18.44 31.99
CA GLU A 77 10.39 19.46 30.96
C GLU A 77 8.88 19.61 30.73
N GLU A 78 8.38 20.84 30.90
CA GLU A 78 6.96 21.17 30.75
C GLU A 78 6.72 21.76 29.36
N ILE A 79 5.82 21.14 28.59
CA ILE A 79 5.45 21.60 27.25
C ILE A 79 4.27 22.56 27.37
N THR A 80 4.54 23.85 27.20
CA THR A 80 3.54 24.91 27.35
C THR A 80 2.67 25.06 26.10
N ASP A 81 1.44 25.54 26.29
CA ASP A 81 0.48 25.82 25.20
C ASP A 81 1.06 26.82 24.18
N GLU A 82 1.81 27.82 24.66
CA GLU A 82 2.47 28.81 23.82
C GLU A 82 3.52 28.17 22.91
N TYR A 83 4.32 27.23 23.43
CA TYR A 83 5.33 26.52 22.66
C TYR A 83 4.69 25.64 21.59
N VAL A 84 3.67 24.85 21.95
CA VAL A 84 2.93 24.00 21.00
C VAL A 84 2.29 24.83 19.89
N THR A 85 1.73 25.99 20.23
CA THR A 85 1.10 26.88 19.24
C THR A 85 2.13 27.43 18.25
N LYS A 86 3.30 27.86 18.72
CA LYS A 86 4.37 28.32 17.83
C LYS A 86 4.90 27.21 16.92
N VAL A 87 5.04 25.99 17.44
CA VAL A 87 5.43 24.82 16.64
C VAL A 87 4.35 24.46 15.61
N ALA A 88 3.07 24.62 15.94
CA ALA A 88 1.98 24.40 14.99
C ALA A 88 1.97 25.44 13.85
N GLU A 89 2.32 26.69 14.16
CA GLU A 89 2.39 27.78 13.18
C GLU A 89 3.56 27.67 12.21
N ASP A 90 4.74 27.27 12.69
CA ASP A 90 5.92 27.00 11.86
C ASP A 90 6.71 25.79 12.37
N PRO A 91 6.29 24.55 12.00
CA PRO A 91 6.95 23.33 12.46
C PRO A 91 8.42 23.25 12.03
N THR A 92 8.76 23.89 10.90
CA THR A 92 10.09 23.81 10.27
C THR A 92 11.12 24.72 10.92
N ALA A 93 10.72 25.89 11.44
CA ALA A 93 11.61 26.85 12.09
C ALA A 93 12.28 26.30 13.37
N TYR A 94 11.63 25.33 14.02
CA TYR A 94 12.14 24.73 15.26
C TYR A 94 13.11 23.56 15.02
N GLY A 95 13.39 23.19 13.75
CA GLY A 95 14.19 22.01 13.42
C GLY A 95 13.54 20.68 13.85
N LEU A 96 12.31 20.75 14.34
CA LEU A 96 11.47 19.62 14.69
C LEU A 96 10.95 18.96 13.39
N PHE A 97 10.71 17.66 13.44
CA PHE A 97 10.13 16.90 12.32
C PHE A 97 10.98 16.76 11.06
N SER A 98 12.27 17.13 11.08
CA SER A 98 13.17 16.96 9.93
C SER A 98 13.21 15.51 9.39
N ASP A 99 13.04 14.51 10.26
CA ASP A 99 12.93 13.10 9.88
C ASP A 99 11.74 12.77 8.97
N PHE A 100 10.63 13.53 9.07
CA PHE A 100 9.47 13.38 8.19
C PHE A 100 9.78 13.87 6.77
N PHE A 101 10.74 14.78 6.62
CA PHE A 101 11.15 15.30 5.31
C PHE A 101 12.41 14.65 4.76
N ASN A 102 13.25 14.05 5.61
CA ASN A 102 14.47 13.34 5.21
C ASN A 102 14.21 11.89 4.80
N VAL A 103 13.43 11.76 3.73
CA VAL A 103 12.95 10.47 3.21
C VAL A 103 13.42 10.26 1.77
N PRO A 104 13.56 8.99 1.31
CA PRO A 104 14.02 8.70 -0.04
C PRO A 104 13.07 9.22 -1.14
N PHE A 105 11.77 9.29 -0.86
CA PHE A 105 10.75 9.65 -1.86
C PHE A 105 9.86 10.80 -1.36
N PRO A 106 10.40 12.03 -1.25
CA PRO A 106 9.63 13.19 -0.82
C PRO A 106 8.58 13.59 -1.87
N ASP A 107 7.62 14.42 -1.47
CA ASP A 107 6.61 14.95 -2.37
C ASP A 107 7.21 15.77 -3.52
N PRO A 108 6.57 15.82 -4.70
CA PRO A 108 7.04 16.63 -5.82
C PRO A 108 7.00 18.12 -5.47
N LYS A 109 8.09 18.84 -5.74
CA LYS A 109 8.20 20.30 -5.47
C LYS A 109 7.17 21.15 -6.21
N LYS A 110 6.70 20.70 -7.37
CA LYS A 110 5.67 21.36 -8.19
C LYS A 110 4.65 20.31 -8.63
N PRO A 111 3.66 19.99 -7.78
CA PRO A 111 2.64 19.01 -8.11
C PRO A 111 1.83 19.42 -9.35
N LYS A 112 1.55 18.47 -10.23
CA LYS A 112 0.68 18.66 -11.41
C LYS A 112 -0.79 18.33 -11.12
N PHE A 113 -1.01 17.45 -10.16
CA PHE A 113 -2.31 16.96 -9.72
C PHE A 113 -2.19 16.39 -8.30
N THR A 114 -3.31 16.16 -7.63
CA THR A 114 -3.37 15.51 -6.32
C THR A 114 -4.02 14.14 -6.40
N PHE A 115 -3.61 13.23 -5.53
CA PHE A 115 -4.22 11.91 -5.44
C PHE A 115 -4.29 11.41 -4.00
N ILE A 116 -5.14 10.41 -3.79
CA ILE A 116 -5.19 9.66 -2.52
C ILE A 116 -4.77 8.20 -2.75
N ASP A 117 -4.14 7.59 -1.76
CA ASP A 117 -3.63 6.20 -1.80
C ASP A 117 -4.34 5.34 -0.75
N LEU A 118 -5.37 4.60 -1.16
CA LEU A 118 -6.15 3.71 -0.30
C LEU A 118 -5.59 2.28 -0.33
N PHE A 119 -5.59 1.61 0.83
CA PHE A 119 -4.95 0.29 0.98
C PHE A 119 -3.47 0.36 0.56
N ALA A 120 -2.80 1.42 1.02
CA ALA A 120 -1.54 1.88 0.46
C ALA A 120 -0.42 0.82 0.56
N GLY A 121 -0.47 -0.05 1.56
CA GLY A 121 0.56 -1.05 1.82
C GLY A 121 1.93 -0.38 1.95
N MET A 122 2.85 -0.73 1.04
CA MET A 122 4.18 -0.12 0.93
C MET A 122 4.27 1.03 -0.10
N GLY A 123 3.14 1.61 -0.50
CA GLY A 123 3.07 2.82 -1.33
C GLY A 123 3.50 2.62 -2.79
N GLY A 124 3.14 1.47 -3.37
CA GLY A 124 3.42 1.22 -4.79
C GLY A 124 2.68 2.16 -5.72
N PHE A 125 1.42 2.50 -5.41
CA PHE A 125 0.66 3.54 -6.10
C PHE A 125 1.27 4.93 -5.88
N ARG A 126 1.66 5.28 -4.64
CA ARG A 126 2.35 6.54 -4.35
C ARG A 126 3.60 6.74 -5.21
N LEU A 127 4.49 5.74 -5.31
CA LEU A 127 5.67 5.82 -6.18
C LEU A 127 5.30 6.08 -7.64
N ALA A 128 4.33 5.31 -8.15
CA ALA A 128 3.88 5.42 -9.53
C ALA A 128 3.28 6.80 -9.85
N MET A 129 2.44 7.33 -8.96
CA MET A 129 1.76 8.62 -9.16
C MET A 129 2.71 9.81 -8.93
N GLN A 130 3.63 9.73 -7.96
CA GLN A 130 4.67 10.74 -7.78
C GLN A 130 5.61 10.83 -8.98
N ALA A 131 5.92 9.71 -9.63
CA ALA A 131 6.70 9.69 -10.86
C ALA A 131 6.03 10.50 -11.99
N GLN A 132 4.71 10.65 -11.98
CA GLN A 132 3.95 11.47 -12.92
C GLN A 132 3.76 12.94 -12.45
N GLY A 133 4.32 13.30 -11.29
CA GLY A 133 4.19 14.62 -10.68
C GLY A 133 2.96 14.79 -9.80
N GLY A 134 2.33 13.71 -9.35
CA GLY A 134 1.22 13.75 -8.41
C GLY A 134 1.68 13.96 -6.97
N LYS A 135 0.95 14.77 -6.20
CA LYS A 135 1.12 14.87 -4.74
C LYS A 135 0.11 13.98 -4.02
N CYS A 136 0.58 13.13 -3.12
CA CYS A 136 -0.30 12.34 -2.25
C CYS A 136 -0.86 13.26 -1.16
N VAL A 137 -2.19 13.43 -1.13
CA VAL A 137 -2.86 14.32 -0.16
C VAL A 137 -3.65 13.57 0.90
N PHE A 138 -3.71 12.24 0.81
CA PHE A 138 -4.25 11.35 1.84
C PHE A 138 -3.78 9.93 1.55
N SER A 139 -3.44 9.18 2.60
CA SER A 139 -3.13 7.76 2.50
C SER A 139 -3.77 6.96 3.63
N SER A 140 -4.21 5.73 3.35
CA SER A 140 -4.79 4.85 4.36
C SER A 140 -4.28 3.41 4.25
N GLU A 141 -3.80 2.88 5.38
CA GLU A 141 -3.27 1.53 5.55
C GLU A 141 -3.41 1.09 7.02
N TRP A 142 -4.16 0.02 7.27
CA TRP A 142 -4.42 -0.48 8.62
C TRP A 142 -3.27 -1.32 9.23
N ASN A 143 -2.34 -1.84 8.42
CA ASN A 143 -1.29 -2.71 8.90
C ASN A 143 -0.12 -1.89 9.46
N LYS A 144 0.08 -1.96 10.78
CA LYS A 144 1.16 -1.22 11.46
C LYS A 144 2.56 -1.40 10.89
N TYR A 145 2.89 -2.57 10.32
CA TYR A 145 4.20 -2.80 9.72
C TYR A 145 4.32 -2.14 8.35
N ALA A 146 3.23 -2.13 7.58
CA ALA A 146 3.16 -1.40 6.32
C ALA A 146 3.22 0.11 6.56
N GLN A 147 2.45 0.63 7.51
CA GLN A 147 2.52 2.02 7.98
C GLN A 147 3.95 2.46 8.33
N LYS A 148 4.68 1.67 9.13
CA LYS A 148 6.09 1.94 9.46
C LYS A 148 7.01 2.00 8.24
N THR A 149 6.80 1.08 7.31
CA THR A 149 7.58 1.02 6.06
C THR A 149 7.26 2.22 5.17
N TYR A 150 5.99 2.58 5.06
CA TYR A 150 5.50 3.73 4.30
C TYR A 150 6.06 5.04 4.88
N LEU A 151 5.94 5.26 6.19
CA LEU A 151 6.49 6.44 6.90
C LEU A 151 7.98 6.63 6.62
N ALA A 152 8.77 5.56 6.71
CA ALA A 152 10.21 5.66 6.50
C ALA A 152 10.61 6.02 5.06
N ASN A 153 9.72 5.78 4.09
CA ASN A 153 9.97 6.02 2.67
C ASN A 153 9.38 7.34 2.16
N PHE A 154 8.27 7.80 2.74
CA PHE A 154 7.51 8.95 2.25
C PHE A 154 7.33 10.08 3.25
N GLY A 155 7.67 9.86 4.52
CA GLY A 155 7.53 10.89 5.55
C GLY A 155 6.13 10.99 6.13
N GLU A 156 5.15 10.33 5.54
CA GLU A 156 3.76 10.36 5.98
C GLU A 156 3.38 9.03 6.62
N MET A 157 2.69 9.08 7.76
CA MET A 157 2.06 7.91 8.36
C MET A 157 0.65 7.78 7.76
N PRO A 158 0.31 6.67 7.06
CA PRO A 158 -1.04 6.48 6.56
C PRO A 158 -2.05 6.40 7.70
N PHE A 159 -3.24 6.96 7.49
CA PHE A 159 -4.36 6.74 8.41
C PHE A 159 -4.74 5.26 8.47
N GLY A 160 -5.31 4.82 9.59
CA GLY A 160 -5.64 3.41 9.81
C GLY A 160 -6.86 2.90 9.02
N ASP A 161 -7.80 2.29 9.73
CA ASP A 161 -8.97 1.61 9.15
C ASP A 161 -9.90 2.57 8.38
N ILE A 162 -9.95 2.41 7.05
CA ILE A 162 -10.74 3.23 6.13
C ILE A 162 -12.26 3.03 6.26
N THR A 163 -12.72 1.97 6.93
CA THR A 163 -14.16 1.74 7.13
C THR A 163 -14.77 2.70 8.15
N LYS A 164 -13.93 3.38 8.95
CA LYS A 164 -14.37 4.32 9.98
C LYS A 164 -14.62 5.71 9.39
N GLU A 165 -15.75 6.32 9.74
CA GLU A 165 -16.08 7.68 9.29
C GLU A 165 -15.07 8.74 9.75
N ILE A 166 -14.49 8.58 10.95
CA ILE A 166 -13.40 9.44 11.43
C ILE A 166 -12.16 9.37 10.52
N THR A 167 -11.82 8.20 9.98
CA THR A 167 -10.72 8.07 9.02
C THR A 167 -11.07 8.80 7.71
N LYS A 168 -12.30 8.61 7.23
CA LYS A 168 -12.79 9.25 5.99
C LYS A 168 -12.88 10.78 6.10
N SER A 169 -13.11 11.33 7.31
CA SER A 169 -13.17 12.79 7.48
C SER A 169 -11.84 13.51 7.27
N TYR A 170 -10.71 12.78 7.29
CA TYR A 170 -9.40 13.34 6.94
C TYR A 170 -9.15 13.40 5.42
N ILE A 171 -10.01 12.80 4.60
CA ILE A 171 -9.88 12.89 3.14
C ILE A 171 -10.19 14.33 2.71
N PRO A 172 -9.28 15.01 1.99
CA PRO A 172 -9.53 16.34 1.48
C PRO A 172 -10.81 16.41 0.65
N ARG A 173 -11.53 17.54 0.75
CA ARG A 173 -12.79 17.74 0.02
C ARG A 173 -12.63 17.48 -1.47
N ASN A 174 -11.54 17.98 -2.07
CA ASN A 174 -11.24 17.83 -3.49
C ASN A 174 -9.85 17.19 -3.68
N PHE A 175 -9.76 16.26 -4.61
CA PHE A 175 -8.51 15.70 -5.14
C PHE A 175 -8.74 15.18 -6.56
N ASP A 176 -7.69 15.03 -7.38
CA ASP A 176 -7.87 14.66 -8.79
C ASP A 176 -8.05 13.15 -9.00
N VAL A 177 -7.27 12.31 -8.31
CA VAL A 177 -7.25 10.85 -8.55
C VAL A 177 -7.39 10.01 -7.28
N LEU A 178 -8.23 8.99 -7.30
CA LEU A 178 -8.27 7.94 -6.27
C LEU A 178 -7.47 6.71 -6.71
N CYS A 179 -6.51 6.25 -5.91
CA CYS A 179 -5.84 4.97 -6.11
C CYS A 179 -6.27 3.94 -5.05
N ALA A 180 -6.50 2.68 -5.45
CA ALA A 180 -6.81 1.61 -4.48
C ALA A 180 -6.47 0.20 -4.97
N GLY A 181 -5.61 -0.50 -4.22
CA GLY A 181 -5.37 -1.95 -4.34
C GLY A 181 -6.22 -2.75 -3.36
N PHE A 182 -7.55 -2.69 -3.48
CA PHE A 182 -8.46 -3.26 -2.47
C PHE A 182 -8.47 -4.81 -2.48
N PRO A 183 -8.63 -5.47 -1.32
CA PRO A 183 -8.63 -6.93 -1.26
C PRO A 183 -9.85 -7.55 -1.95
N CYS A 184 -9.65 -8.70 -2.60
CA CYS A 184 -10.73 -9.45 -3.27
C CYS A 184 -11.65 -10.13 -2.24
N GLN A 185 -12.90 -9.66 -2.11
CA GLN A 185 -13.93 -10.23 -1.22
C GLN A 185 -15.18 -10.63 -2.04
N PRO A 186 -15.87 -11.74 -1.74
CA PRO A 186 -17.16 -12.07 -2.35
C PRO A 186 -18.26 -11.11 -1.87
N PHE A 187 -19.19 -10.74 -2.75
CA PHE A 187 -20.40 -9.98 -2.38
C PHE A 187 -21.57 -10.92 -2.12
N SER A 188 -22.22 -10.82 -0.96
CA SER A 188 -23.38 -11.66 -0.63
C SER A 188 -24.63 -11.23 -1.40
N ILE A 189 -25.09 -12.07 -2.32
CA ILE A 189 -26.32 -11.85 -3.10
C ILE A 189 -27.59 -11.96 -2.24
N ALA A 190 -27.52 -12.63 -1.08
CA ALA A 190 -28.68 -12.93 -0.23
C ALA A 190 -29.42 -11.67 0.28
N GLY A 191 -28.69 -10.57 0.53
CA GLY A 191 -29.29 -9.29 0.93
C GLY A 191 -30.07 -8.62 -0.20
N VAL A 192 -29.62 -8.77 -1.45
CA VAL A 192 -30.26 -8.18 -2.64
C VAL A 192 -31.48 -8.99 -3.06
N SER A 193 -31.40 -10.33 -3.01
CA SER A 193 -32.52 -11.22 -3.36
C SER A 193 -33.72 -11.07 -2.42
N LYS A 194 -33.47 -10.94 -1.10
CA LYS A 194 -34.53 -10.76 -0.09
C LYS A 194 -35.21 -9.39 -0.19
N LYS A 195 -34.50 -8.36 -0.65
CA LYS A 195 -35.04 -7.00 -0.82
C LYS A 195 -35.78 -6.82 -2.15
N LYS A 196 -35.33 -7.48 -3.23
CA LYS A 196 -36.10 -7.62 -4.48
C LYS A 196 -37.44 -8.31 -4.26
N SER A 197 -37.49 -9.36 -3.43
CA SER A 197 -38.76 -10.01 -3.06
C SER A 197 -39.69 -9.15 -2.19
N LEU A 198 -39.18 -8.03 -1.65
CA LEU A 198 -39.93 -7.08 -0.81
C LEU A 198 -40.25 -5.75 -1.53
N GLY A 199 -39.98 -5.64 -2.84
CA GLY A 199 -40.31 -4.44 -3.63
C GLY A 199 -39.52 -3.18 -3.26
N ARG A 200 -38.37 -3.30 -2.58
CA ARG A 200 -37.51 -2.16 -2.22
C ARG A 200 -36.55 -1.82 -3.37
N GLU A 201 -36.35 -0.52 -3.61
CA GLU A 201 -35.40 -0.02 -4.60
C GLU A 201 -33.99 -0.55 -4.34
N THR A 202 -33.41 -1.23 -5.32
CA THR A 202 -32.03 -1.73 -5.26
C THR A 202 -31.09 -0.72 -5.92
N GLY A 203 -30.22 -0.06 -5.15
CA GLY A 203 -29.20 0.87 -5.66
C GLY A 203 -27.86 0.72 -4.93
N PHE A 204 -26.88 1.57 -5.25
CA PHE A 204 -25.57 1.63 -4.60
C PHE A 204 -25.63 1.54 -3.06
N LYS A 205 -26.54 2.29 -2.43
CA LYS A 205 -26.73 2.31 -0.96
C LYS A 205 -27.25 0.99 -0.36
N ASP A 206 -27.72 0.07 -1.20
CA ASP A 206 -28.42 -1.15 -0.79
C ASP A 206 -27.65 -2.45 -1.14
N LYS A 207 -26.58 -2.33 -1.93
CA LYS A 207 -25.68 -3.42 -2.31
C LYS A 207 -24.62 -3.62 -1.22
N THR A 208 -24.83 -4.65 -0.39
CA THR A 208 -23.84 -5.27 0.52
C THR A 208 -22.90 -4.29 1.27
N GLN A 209 -23.46 -3.60 2.26
CA GLN A 209 -22.67 -3.01 3.35
C GLN A 209 -21.74 -4.08 3.96
N GLY A 210 -20.45 -3.77 4.12
CA GLY A 210 -19.47 -4.62 4.81
C GLY A 210 -18.31 -5.19 3.99
N THR A 211 -18.09 -4.73 2.75
CA THR A 211 -16.86 -5.06 1.99
C THR A 211 -16.12 -3.79 1.57
N LEU A 212 -14.79 -3.88 1.50
CA LEU A 212 -13.89 -2.73 1.34
C LEU A 212 -14.03 -2.01 -0.01
N PHE A 213 -14.58 -2.68 -1.03
CA PHE A 213 -14.93 -2.03 -2.29
C PHE A 213 -16.03 -0.97 -2.11
N PHE A 214 -17.01 -1.17 -1.22
CA PHE A 214 -18.06 -0.17 -1.02
C PHE A 214 -17.55 1.06 -0.26
N ASP A 215 -16.52 0.93 0.58
CA ASP A 215 -15.83 2.09 1.14
C ASP A 215 -15.13 2.90 0.04
N VAL A 216 -14.49 2.24 -0.93
CA VAL A 216 -13.92 2.92 -2.11
C VAL A 216 -15.02 3.64 -2.90
N ALA A 217 -16.11 2.94 -3.22
CA ALA A 217 -17.21 3.51 -4.00
C ALA A 217 -17.93 4.66 -3.24
N ASP A 218 -18.04 4.58 -1.91
CA ASP A 218 -18.55 5.64 -1.05
C ASP A 218 -17.65 6.89 -1.11
N ILE A 219 -16.33 6.72 -1.03
CA ILE A 219 -15.37 7.83 -1.20
C ILE A 219 -15.48 8.43 -2.60
N ILE A 220 -15.53 7.62 -3.66
CA ILE A 220 -15.75 8.10 -5.05
C ILE A 220 -17.06 8.91 -5.13
N SER A 221 -18.14 8.42 -4.51
CA SER A 221 -19.43 9.09 -4.51
C SER A 221 -19.41 10.44 -3.79
N ARG A 222 -18.68 10.55 -2.68
CA ARG A 222 -18.60 11.77 -1.86
C ARG A 222 -17.71 12.84 -2.49
N HIS A 223 -16.55 12.43 -3.01
CA HIS A 223 -15.48 13.35 -3.42
C HIS A 223 -15.40 13.59 -4.94
N ARG A 224 -16.05 12.76 -5.76
CA ARG A 224 -16.11 12.91 -7.22
C ARG A 224 -14.73 13.21 -7.87
N PRO A 225 -13.70 12.37 -7.65
CA PRO A 225 -12.40 12.58 -8.29
C PRO A 225 -12.52 12.54 -9.81
N LYS A 226 -11.67 13.30 -10.52
CA LYS A 226 -11.65 13.31 -11.98
C LYS A 226 -11.42 11.91 -12.55
N ALA A 227 -10.56 11.13 -11.90
CA ALA A 227 -10.29 9.75 -12.28
C ALA A 227 -10.06 8.85 -11.06
N PHE A 228 -10.09 7.54 -11.29
CA PHE A 228 -9.60 6.55 -10.33
C PHE A 228 -8.76 5.48 -11.01
N PHE A 229 -7.91 4.82 -10.21
CA PHE A 229 -7.14 3.66 -10.61
C PHE A 229 -7.24 2.57 -9.53
N LEU A 230 -7.96 1.50 -9.85
CA LEU A 230 -8.11 0.33 -8.99
C LEU A 230 -7.30 -0.85 -9.54
N GLU A 231 -6.73 -1.64 -8.64
CA GLU A 231 -6.03 -2.88 -8.96
C GLU A 231 -6.64 -4.05 -8.18
N ASN A 232 -6.66 -5.24 -8.81
CA ASN A 232 -7.04 -6.46 -8.13
C ASN A 232 -6.46 -7.73 -8.81
N VAL A 233 -6.68 -8.89 -8.18
CA VAL A 233 -6.28 -10.20 -8.73
C VAL A 233 -6.97 -10.50 -10.06
N LYS A 234 -6.26 -11.16 -11.00
CA LYS A 234 -6.80 -11.55 -12.32
C LYS A 234 -8.12 -12.32 -12.23
N ASN A 235 -8.28 -13.11 -11.17
CA ASN A 235 -9.44 -13.99 -10.98
C ASN A 235 -10.71 -13.23 -10.61
N LEU A 236 -10.65 -11.92 -10.32
CA LEU A 236 -11.81 -11.09 -10.03
C LEU A 236 -12.90 -11.21 -11.11
N MET A 237 -12.50 -11.28 -12.39
CA MET A 237 -13.39 -11.45 -13.54
C MET A 237 -14.21 -12.75 -13.50
N SER A 238 -13.64 -13.80 -12.94
CA SER A 238 -14.27 -15.13 -12.82
C SER A 238 -14.85 -15.42 -11.43
N HIS A 239 -14.55 -14.55 -10.46
CA HIS A 239 -14.87 -14.77 -9.05
C HIS A 239 -16.38 -14.76 -8.82
N ASP A 240 -16.86 -15.71 -8.00
CA ASP A 240 -18.28 -15.97 -7.79
C ASP A 240 -19.06 -16.06 -9.13
N LYS A 241 -18.55 -16.85 -10.07
CA LYS A 241 -19.11 -17.02 -11.42
C LYS A 241 -19.26 -15.69 -12.19
N GLY A 242 -18.36 -14.73 -11.92
CA GLY A 242 -18.34 -13.40 -12.53
C GLY A 242 -19.25 -12.36 -11.86
N ASN A 243 -20.02 -12.76 -10.84
CA ASN A 243 -20.91 -11.82 -10.14
C ASN A 243 -20.14 -10.71 -9.43
N THR A 244 -18.96 -11.02 -8.90
CA THR A 244 -18.16 -10.03 -8.14
C THR A 244 -17.78 -8.85 -9.03
N PHE A 245 -17.14 -9.12 -10.18
CA PHE A 245 -16.79 -8.06 -11.13
C PHE A 245 -18.02 -7.35 -11.69
N LYS A 246 -19.13 -8.07 -11.95
CA LYS A 246 -20.38 -7.47 -12.42
C LYS A 246 -20.94 -6.43 -11.43
N VAL A 247 -20.88 -6.71 -10.12
CA VAL A 247 -21.30 -5.77 -9.09
C VAL A 247 -20.39 -4.55 -9.05
N ILE A 248 -19.07 -4.75 -9.07
CA ILE A 248 -18.09 -3.65 -9.09
C ILE A 248 -18.33 -2.73 -10.28
N LYS A 249 -18.39 -3.31 -11.49
CA LYS A 249 -18.63 -2.59 -12.74
C LYS A 249 -19.93 -1.80 -12.67
N GLY A 250 -21.05 -2.45 -12.32
CA GLY A 250 -22.35 -1.79 -12.25
C GLY A 250 -22.40 -0.68 -11.21
N THR A 251 -21.71 -0.82 -10.07
CA THR A 251 -21.61 0.24 -9.06
C THR A 251 -20.85 1.45 -9.59
N LEU A 252 -19.71 1.27 -10.27
CA LEU A 252 -18.93 2.38 -10.80
C LEU A 252 -19.65 3.08 -11.98
N GLU A 253 -20.38 2.32 -12.80
CA GLU A 253 -21.24 2.86 -13.86
C GLU A 253 -22.43 3.64 -13.28
N GLU A 254 -23.06 3.16 -12.20
CA GLU A 254 -24.11 3.89 -11.46
C GLU A 254 -23.59 5.21 -10.88
N LEU A 255 -22.31 5.28 -10.53
CA LEU A 255 -21.62 6.50 -10.14
C LEU A 255 -21.23 7.40 -11.33
N ARG A 256 -21.66 7.10 -12.56
CA ARG A 256 -21.37 7.89 -13.77
C ARG A 256 -19.88 8.03 -14.07
N TYR A 257 -19.11 6.95 -13.93
CA TYR A 257 -17.74 6.87 -14.45
C TYR A 257 -17.68 6.03 -15.72
N SER A 258 -16.92 6.48 -16.72
CA SER A 258 -16.50 5.61 -17.82
C SER A 258 -15.46 4.61 -17.29
N LEU A 259 -15.41 3.40 -17.86
CA LEU A 259 -14.58 2.31 -17.35
C LEU A 259 -13.70 1.71 -18.44
N HIS A 260 -12.41 1.63 -18.14
CA HIS A 260 -11.39 0.94 -18.92
C HIS A 260 -10.76 -0.13 -18.03
N TYR A 261 -10.74 -1.39 -18.47
CA TYR A 261 -10.11 -2.46 -17.68
C TYR A 261 -9.39 -3.49 -18.54
N LEU A 262 -8.26 -3.98 -18.04
CA LEU A 262 -7.43 -4.97 -18.72
C LEU A 262 -6.66 -5.82 -17.70
N VAL A 263 -6.55 -7.13 -17.96
CA VAL A 263 -5.61 -7.98 -17.23
C VAL A 263 -4.23 -7.80 -17.84
N MET A 264 -3.28 -7.37 -17.01
CA MET A 264 -1.91 -7.11 -17.41
C MET A 264 -0.94 -7.95 -16.60
N ASP A 265 0.11 -8.47 -17.25
CA ASP A 265 1.17 -9.21 -16.60
C ASP A 265 2.38 -8.31 -16.29
N GLY A 266 2.80 -8.32 -15.03
CA GLY A 266 4.02 -7.67 -14.56
C GLY A 266 5.29 -8.11 -15.29
N GLN A 267 5.29 -9.28 -15.94
CA GLN A 267 6.48 -9.80 -16.64
C GLN A 267 7.06 -8.82 -17.66
N THR A 268 6.24 -7.92 -18.23
CA THR A 268 6.70 -6.89 -19.17
C THR A 268 7.74 -5.95 -18.54
N TYR A 269 7.70 -5.80 -17.21
CA TYR A 269 8.43 -4.76 -16.47
C TYR A 269 9.36 -5.28 -15.37
N VAL A 270 9.21 -6.54 -14.96
CA VAL A 270 10.03 -7.22 -13.94
C VAL A 270 10.13 -8.71 -14.32
N PRO A 271 11.16 -9.46 -13.86
CA PRO A 271 11.30 -10.88 -14.20
C PRO A 271 10.36 -11.77 -13.37
N GLN A 272 9.06 -11.48 -13.34
CA GLN A 272 8.04 -12.18 -12.54
C GLN A 272 6.73 -12.29 -13.31
N HIS A 273 6.13 -13.47 -13.36
CA HIS A 273 4.71 -13.59 -13.69
C HIS A 273 3.86 -13.02 -12.55
N ARG A 274 3.10 -11.96 -12.83
CA ARG A 274 2.15 -11.37 -11.88
C ARG A 274 1.04 -10.67 -12.63
N GLU A 275 0.06 -11.46 -13.04
CA GLU A 275 -1.14 -10.98 -13.70
C GLU A 275 -2.13 -10.35 -12.71
N ARG A 276 -2.59 -9.14 -13.04
CA ARG A 276 -3.55 -8.35 -12.26
C ARG A 276 -4.52 -7.63 -13.18
N ILE A 277 -5.76 -7.44 -12.72
CA ILE A 277 -6.71 -6.58 -13.42
C ILE A 277 -6.47 -5.14 -13.01
N MET A 278 -6.31 -4.27 -14.00
CA MET A 278 -6.27 -2.82 -13.84
C MET A 278 -7.63 -2.27 -14.23
N ILE A 279 -8.21 -1.39 -13.42
CA ILE A 279 -9.49 -0.73 -13.67
C ILE A 279 -9.26 0.78 -13.53
N VAL A 280 -9.35 1.49 -14.65
CA VAL A 280 -9.23 2.94 -14.71
C VAL A 280 -10.60 3.51 -15.06
N GLY A 281 -11.02 4.56 -14.37
CA GLY A 281 -12.26 5.25 -14.69
C GLY A 281 -12.15 6.75 -14.63
N PHE A 282 -13.00 7.41 -15.42
CA PHE A 282 -13.03 8.87 -15.57
C PHE A 282 -14.45 9.39 -15.33
N ASP A 283 -14.58 10.51 -14.63
CA ASP A 283 -15.87 11.11 -14.31
C ASP A 283 -16.57 11.60 -15.60
N GLN A 284 -17.74 11.04 -15.93
CA GLN A 284 -18.47 11.40 -17.15
C GLN A 284 -18.97 12.85 -17.15
N ASP A 285 -19.12 13.48 -15.98
CA ASP A 285 -19.53 14.87 -15.88
C ASP A 285 -18.36 15.82 -16.17
N VAL A 286 -17.11 15.33 -16.10
CA VAL A 286 -15.88 16.07 -16.44
C VAL A 286 -15.45 15.78 -17.89
N PHE A 287 -15.42 14.50 -18.27
CA PHE A 287 -14.81 14.06 -19.54
C PHE A 287 -15.83 13.78 -20.65
N HIS A 288 -17.11 13.60 -20.29
CA HIS A 288 -18.19 13.30 -21.25
C HIS A 288 -17.93 12.08 -22.15
N GLY A 289 -17.13 11.12 -21.68
CA GLY A 289 -16.74 9.93 -22.44
C GLY A 289 -15.75 10.21 -23.58
N LYS A 290 -15.09 11.38 -23.57
CA LYS A 290 -14.14 11.80 -24.62
C LYS A 290 -12.68 11.57 -24.22
N GLU A 291 -12.43 11.03 -23.04
CA GLU A 291 -11.09 10.76 -22.57
C GLU A 291 -10.31 9.87 -23.54
N GLN A 292 -9.10 10.31 -23.90
CA GLN A 292 -8.20 9.56 -24.78
C GLN A 292 -7.29 8.66 -23.95
N PHE A 293 -7.88 7.62 -23.35
CA PHE A 293 -7.15 6.62 -22.56
C PHE A 293 -6.96 5.31 -23.32
N ALA A 294 -5.76 4.76 -23.24
CA ALA A 294 -5.44 3.40 -23.66
C ALA A 294 -4.43 2.79 -22.67
N PHE A 295 -4.56 1.49 -22.40
CA PHE A 295 -3.55 0.79 -21.62
C PHE A 295 -2.22 0.73 -22.38
N PRO A 296 -1.06 0.76 -21.68
CA PRO A 296 0.23 0.60 -22.32
C PRO A 296 0.35 -0.78 -22.97
N GLU A 297 1.12 -0.87 -24.06
CA GLU A 297 1.35 -2.13 -24.76
C GLU A 297 2.09 -3.14 -23.85
N GLN A 298 1.66 -4.40 -23.91
CA GLN A 298 2.33 -5.49 -23.22
C GLN A 298 3.37 -6.13 -24.15
N LYS A 299 4.60 -6.26 -23.66
CA LYS A 299 5.72 -6.87 -24.39
C LYS A 299 6.27 -8.05 -23.60
N GLN A 300 6.96 -8.97 -24.26
CA GLN A 300 7.65 -10.03 -23.54
C GLN A 300 8.76 -9.45 -22.66
N SER A 301 8.99 -10.06 -21.51
CA SER A 301 10.05 -9.63 -20.60
C SER A 301 11.40 -9.67 -21.30
N THR A 302 12.17 -8.60 -21.17
CA THR A 302 13.60 -8.59 -21.53
C THR A 302 14.49 -8.77 -20.30
N GLN A 303 13.90 -8.78 -19.11
CA GLN A 303 14.63 -8.88 -17.85
C GLN A 303 14.67 -10.32 -17.36
N SER A 304 15.68 -10.60 -16.55
CA SER A 304 15.93 -11.93 -16.01
C SER A 304 16.18 -11.88 -14.51
N ILE A 305 15.92 -13.00 -13.83
CA ILE A 305 16.06 -13.08 -12.37
C ILE A 305 17.46 -12.71 -11.90
N LYS A 306 18.51 -13.05 -12.64
CA LYS A 306 19.90 -12.69 -12.27
C LYS A 306 20.09 -11.19 -12.06
N GLU A 307 19.32 -10.32 -12.71
CA GLU A 307 19.46 -8.86 -12.62
C GLU A 307 18.99 -8.30 -11.28
N ILE A 308 18.12 -9.01 -10.57
CA ILE A 308 17.61 -8.57 -9.26
C ILE A 308 18.41 -9.14 -8.09
N LEU A 309 19.29 -10.12 -8.34
CA LEU A 309 19.99 -10.85 -7.29
C LEU A 309 21.10 -10.00 -6.68
N ASP A 310 21.25 -10.13 -5.37
CA ASP A 310 22.39 -9.56 -4.65
C ASP A 310 23.60 -10.49 -4.78
N PRO A 311 24.77 -10.01 -5.27
CA PRO A 311 25.98 -10.82 -5.29
C PRO A 311 26.48 -11.17 -3.88
N ASP A 312 26.18 -10.36 -2.85
CA ASP A 312 26.62 -10.58 -1.47
C ASP A 312 25.41 -10.91 -0.58
N ILE A 313 25.13 -12.20 -0.44
CA ILE A 313 23.93 -12.70 0.22
C ILE A 313 24.28 -13.46 1.51
N ASP A 314 23.59 -13.11 2.59
CA ASP A 314 23.72 -13.78 3.89
C ASP A 314 23.31 -15.26 3.79
N GLU A 315 24.14 -16.16 4.34
CA GLU A 315 23.90 -17.61 4.30
C GLU A 315 22.59 -18.02 4.98
N LYS A 316 22.03 -17.18 5.87
CA LYS A 316 20.72 -17.42 6.51
C LYS A 316 19.57 -17.62 5.51
N TYR A 317 19.72 -17.14 4.27
CA TYR A 317 18.72 -17.32 3.22
C TYR A 317 18.80 -18.70 2.53
N THR A 318 19.91 -19.42 2.70
CA THR A 318 20.05 -20.82 2.23
C THR A 318 19.11 -21.72 3.03
N LEU A 319 18.38 -22.60 2.34
CA LEU A 319 17.49 -23.53 3.01
C LEU A 319 18.27 -24.54 3.85
N SER A 320 17.80 -24.78 5.07
CA SER A 320 18.30 -25.91 5.89
C SER A 320 18.00 -27.25 5.21
N ASP A 321 18.84 -28.26 5.47
CA ASP A 321 18.67 -29.61 4.91
C ASP A 321 17.29 -30.20 5.21
N LYS A 322 16.77 -29.94 6.42
CA LYS A 322 15.44 -30.38 6.84
C LYS A 322 14.33 -29.75 6.00
N LEU A 323 14.40 -28.44 5.76
CA LEU A 323 13.39 -27.74 4.97
C LEU A 323 13.48 -28.13 3.49
N TRP A 324 14.70 -28.24 2.96
CA TRP A 324 14.91 -28.66 1.58
C TRP A 324 14.39 -30.08 1.33
N SER A 325 14.75 -31.03 2.19
CA SER A 325 14.25 -32.41 2.13
C SER A 325 12.72 -32.47 2.23
N TYR A 326 12.12 -31.64 3.09
CA TYR A 326 10.67 -31.54 3.19
C TYR A 326 10.02 -31.08 1.88
N LEU A 327 10.54 -30.03 1.24
CA LEU A 327 10.01 -29.50 -0.03
C LEU A 327 10.15 -30.52 -1.17
N GLN A 328 11.26 -31.26 -1.22
CA GLN A 328 11.48 -32.34 -2.20
C GLN A 328 10.45 -33.46 -2.03
N ASN A 329 10.30 -33.98 -0.81
CA ASN A 329 9.32 -35.03 -0.49
C ASN A 329 7.88 -34.58 -0.76
N TYR A 330 7.55 -33.33 -0.45
CA TYR A 330 6.23 -32.77 -0.71
C TYR A 330 5.93 -32.71 -2.22
N ALA A 331 6.89 -32.22 -3.02
CA ALA A 331 6.74 -32.15 -4.47
C ALA A 331 6.59 -33.54 -5.10
N GLU A 332 7.35 -34.53 -4.66
CA GLU A 332 7.24 -35.92 -5.12
C GLU A 332 5.87 -36.53 -4.81
N LYS A 333 5.39 -36.35 -3.57
CA LYS A 333 4.06 -36.82 -3.14
C LYS A 333 2.94 -36.22 -3.98
N HIS A 334 3.05 -34.96 -4.39
CA HIS A 334 2.04 -34.30 -5.23
C HIS A 334 2.13 -34.73 -6.70
N ARG A 335 3.35 -34.87 -7.25
CA ARG A 335 3.56 -35.43 -8.60
C ARG A 335 3.00 -36.85 -8.73
N ALA A 336 3.22 -37.71 -7.73
CA ALA A 336 2.67 -39.06 -7.69
C ALA A 336 1.12 -39.10 -7.73
N LYS A 337 0.46 -38.01 -7.31
CA LYS A 337 -0.99 -37.85 -7.36
C LYS A 337 -1.49 -37.15 -8.62
N GLY A 338 -0.63 -36.93 -9.61
CA GLY A 338 -0.96 -36.19 -10.85
C GLY A 338 -1.13 -34.68 -10.66
N ASN A 339 -0.67 -34.12 -9.53
CA ASN A 339 -0.76 -32.69 -9.25
C ASN A 339 0.57 -31.98 -9.50
N GLY A 340 0.52 -30.73 -9.96
CA GLY A 340 1.69 -29.88 -10.19
C GLY A 340 2.20 -29.09 -8.97
N PHE A 341 1.75 -29.42 -7.74
CA PHE A 341 2.16 -28.69 -6.54
C PHE A 341 3.59 -29.06 -6.09
N GLY A 342 4.33 -28.08 -5.59
CA GLY A 342 5.71 -28.24 -5.12
C GLY A 342 6.43 -26.89 -5.03
N PHE A 343 7.76 -26.92 -5.01
CA PHE A 343 8.59 -25.72 -5.06
C PHE A 343 8.85 -25.25 -6.50
N GLY A 344 9.22 -23.98 -6.67
CA GLY A 344 9.63 -23.37 -7.93
C GLY A 344 11.14 -23.10 -7.92
N MET A 345 11.92 -23.99 -8.55
CA MET A 345 13.31 -23.69 -8.85
C MET A 345 13.39 -22.73 -10.02
N VAL A 346 14.13 -21.63 -9.86
CA VAL A 346 14.19 -20.55 -10.84
C VAL A 346 15.30 -20.79 -11.84
N ASP A 347 15.01 -20.53 -13.13
CA ASP A 347 16.04 -20.29 -14.14
C ASP A 347 16.54 -18.84 -14.00
N LEU A 348 17.85 -18.67 -13.75
CA LEU A 348 18.46 -17.36 -13.53
C LEU A 348 18.35 -16.44 -14.75
N ASN A 349 18.25 -17.00 -15.96
CA ASN A 349 18.04 -16.24 -17.19
C ASN A 349 16.55 -16.07 -17.54
N GLY A 350 15.66 -16.66 -16.75
CA GLY A 350 14.21 -16.60 -16.95
C GLY A 350 13.51 -15.67 -15.97
N ILE A 351 12.21 -15.92 -15.80
CA ILE A 351 11.31 -15.19 -14.91
C ILE A 351 10.75 -16.11 -13.82
N SER A 352 10.40 -15.56 -12.65
CA SER A 352 9.86 -16.33 -11.55
C SER A 352 8.33 -16.50 -11.63
N ARG A 353 7.83 -17.44 -10.81
CA ARG A 353 6.42 -17.45 -10.40
C ARG A 353 6.08 -16.18 -9.59
N THR A 354 4.79 -15.97 -9.36
CA THR A 354 4.29 -14.89 -8.51
C THR A 354 4.86 -14.96 -7.09
N LEU A 355 5.44 -13.86 -6.61
CA LEU A 355 5.77 -13.66 -5.20
C LEU A 355 4.46 -13.49 -4.41
N SER A 356 4.09 -14.49 -3.61
CA SER A 356 2.86 -14.45 -2.83
C SER A 356 3.10 -13.88 -1.42
N ALA A 357 2.04 -13.40 -0.78
CA ALA A 357 2.11 -13.03 0.64
C ALA A 357 2.38 -14.21 1.59
N ARG A 358 2.39 -15.46 1.10
CA ARG A 358 2.78 -16.67 1.86
C ARG A 358 4.25 -17.00 1.74
N TYR A 359 5.01 -16.30 0.89
CA TYR A 359 6.44 -16.50 0.68
C TYR A 359 7.25 -16.44 1.98
N TYR A 360 6.77 -15.71 2.99
CA TYR A 360 7.42 -15.64 4.30
C TYR A 360 7.56 -17.01 4.99
N LYS A 361 6.70 -17.99 4.67
CA LYS A 361 6.65 -19.30 5.34
C LYS A 361 7.88 -20.16 5.03
N ASP A 362 8.09 -20.44 3.76
CA ASP A 362 9.14 -21.35 3.28
C ASP A 362 9.84 -20.85 2.00
N GLY A 363 9.29 -19.82 1.35
CA GLY A 363 9.80 -19.29 0.08
C GLY A 363 9.69 -20.27 -1.10
N SER A 364 8.87 -21.31 -0.97
CA SER A 364 8.83 -22.42 -1.92
C SER A 364 8.44 -22.01 -3.33
N GLU A 365 7.74 -20.89 -3.53
CA GLU A 365 7.35 -20.43 -4.87
C GLU A 365 8.53 -20.01 -5.75
N ILE A 366 9.61 -19.51 -5.12
CA ILE A 366 10.77 -18.90 -5.80
C ILE A 366 12.04 -19.27 -5.04
N LEU A 367 12.74 -20.29 -5.52
CA LEU A 367 14.02 -20.76 -4.98
C LEU A 367 15.15 -20.52 -5.99
N ILE A 368 16.23 -19.91 -5.50
CA ILE A 368 17.42 -19.59 -6.29
C ILE A 368 18.41 -20.77 -6.20
N PRO A 369 18.81 -21.37 -7.34
CA PRO A 369 19.81 -22.43 -7.34
C PRO A 369 21.17 -21.87 -6.89
N GLN A 370 21.92 -22.70 -6.15
CA GLN A 370 23.27 -22.36 -5.70
C GLN A 370 24.29 -23.37 -6.24
N THR A 371 25.54 -22.94 -6.37
CA THR A 371 26.66 -23.80 -6.79
C THR A 371 27.37 -24.41 -5.58
N GLY A 372 28.28 -25.36 -5.82
CA GLY A 372 29.14 -25.91 -4.76
C GLY A 372 28.43 -26.86 -3.78
N GLY A 373 27.34 -27.50 -4.22
CA GLY A 373 26.59 -28.46 -3.40
C GLY A 373 25.72 -27.85 -2.30
N LYS A 374 25.62 -26.52 -2.23
CA LYS A 374 24.71 -25.84 -1.29
C LYS A 374 23.24 -26.09 -1.70
N ASN A 375 22.37 -26.19 -0.70
CA ASN A 375 20.91 -26.17 -0.92
C ASN A 375 20.50 -24.87 -1.65
N PRO A 376 19.36 -24.86 -2.34
CA PRO A 376 18.82 -23.62 -2.88
C PRO A 376 18.53 -22.61 -1.76
N ARG A 377 18.48 -21.33 -2.12
CA ARG A 377 18.13 -20.25 -1.18
C ARG A 377 16.84 -19.56 -1.55
N ARG A 378 16.27 -18.86 -0.57
CA ARG A 378 15.19 -17.89 -0.79
C ARG A 378 15.77 -16.59 -1.33
N LEU A 379 14.90 -15.77 -1.91
CA LEU A 379 15.17 -14.35 -2.14
C LEU A 379 15.30 -13.63 -0.79
N SER A 380 16.20 -12.65 -0.68
CA SER A 380 16.19 -11.70 0.44
C SER A 380 15.03 -10.70 0.31
N PRO A 381 14.71 -9.93 1.37
CA PRO A 381 13.76 -8.83 1.28
C PRO A 381 14.11 -7.79 0.21
N ARG A 382 15.40 -7.47 0.02
CA ARG A 382 15.85 -6.54 -1.02
C ARG A 382 15.60 -7.10 -2.42
N GLU A 383 15.94 -8.36 -2.66
CA GLU A 383 15.68 -9.01 -3.95
C GLU A 383 14.17 -9.13 -4.23
N CYS A 384 13.34 -9.41 -3.21
CA CYS A 384 11.89 -9.36 -3.31
C CYS A 384 11.37 -7.97 -3.70
N ALA A 385 11.93 -6.89 -3.14
CA ALA A 385 11.55 -5.53 -3.49
C ALA A 385 11.95 -5.18 -4.93
N ARG A 386 13.17 -5.55 -5.37
CA ARG A 386 13.62 -5.43 -6.76
C ARG A 386 12.71 -6.21 -7.72
N LEU A 387 12.28 -7.43 -7.34
CA LEU A 387 11.34 -8.25 -8.12
C LEU A 387 9.96 -7.59 -8.29
N MET A 388 9.57 -6.70 -7.36
CA MET A 388 8.35 -5.91 -7.41
C MET A 388 8.58 -4.51 -8.05
N GLY A 389 9.82 -4.21 -8.45
CA GLY A 389 10.23 -2.97 -9.10
C GLY A 389 10.44 -1.79 -8.16
N TYR A 390 10.65 -2.04 -6.86
CA TYR A 390 11.01 -1.00 -5.91
C TYR A 390 12.50 -0.61 -6.05
N PRO A 391 12.84 0.70 -5.98
CA PRO A 391 14.23 1.16 -6.05
C PRO A 391 15.10 0.67 -4.89
N ASP A 392 16.42 0.66 -5.07
CA ASP A 392 17.37 0.16 -4.07
C ASP A 392 17.48 1.05 -2.84
N GLU A 393 17.21 2.35 -2.97
CA GLU A 393 17.12 3.29 -1.86
C GLU A 393 15.84 3.11 -1.01
N TYR A 394 14.87 2.30 -1.46
CA TYR A 394 13.65 2.03 -0.71
C TYR A 394 13.96 1.31 0.61
N ARG A 395 13.59 1.91 1.74
CA ARG A 395 13.95 1.44 3.08
C ARG A 395 13.04 0.28 3.53
N LEU A 396 13.62 -0.91 3.72
CA LEU A 396 12.92 -2.11 4.21
C LEU A 396 13.34 -2.54 5.62
N ASN A 397 14.43 -1.96 6.14
CA ASN A 397 15.06 -2.32 7.41
C ASN A 397 14.28 -1.87 8.66
N GLN A 398 13.10 -1.27 8.48
CA GLN A 398 12.21 -0.83 9.56
C GLN A 398 11.31 -1.97 10.09
N VAL A 399 11.31 -3.10 9.38
CA VAL A 399 10.51 -4.28 9.72
C VAL A 399 11.36 -5.55 9.58
N SER A 400 10.89 -6.65 10.16
CA SER A 400 11.58 -7.94 10.01
C SER A 400 11.42 -8.51 8.60
N ASP A 401 12.33 -9.40 8.18
CA ASP A 401 12.27 -10.11 6.89
C ASP A 401 10.88 -10.74 6.66
N VAL A 402 10.29 -11.34 7.69
CA VAL A 402 8.94 -11.95 7.62
C VAL A 402 7.89 -10.92 7.20
N GLN A 403 7.93 -9.71 7.74
CA GLN A 403 7.00 -8.66 7.38
C GLN A 403 7.32 -8.08 6.00
N ALA A 404 8.59 -7.88 5.68
CA ALA A 404 9.01 -7.42 4.35
C ALA A 404 8.54 -8.38 3.24
N TYR A 405 8.65 -9.71 3.44
CA TYR A 405 8.12 -10.70 2.50
C TYR A 405 6.61 -10.61 2.33
N ARG A 406 5.85 -10.42 3.43
CA ARG A 406 4.39 -10.25 3.37
C ARG A 406 4.01 -9.01 2.59
N GLN A 407 4.68 -7.89 2.86
CA GLN A 407 4.43 -6.63 2.18
C GLN A 407 4.76 -6.73 0.69
N CYS A 408 5.95 -7.24 0.32
CA CYS A 408 6.32 -7.42 -1.09
C CYS A 408 5.34 -8.34 -1.81
N GLY A 409 4.94 -9.46 -1.19
CA GLY A 409 4.00 -10.41 -1.77
C GLY A 409 2.58 -9.86 -1.95
N ASN A 410 2.16 -8.91 -1.11
CA ASN A 410 0.89 -8.18 -1.23
C ASN A 410 0.98 -6.96 -2.15
N SER A 411 2.17 -6.46 -2.47
CA SER A 411 2.32 -5.22 -3.23
C SER A 411 1.98 -5.36 -4.71
N VAL A 412 1.94 -4.23 -5.39
CA VAL A 412 1.81 -4.10 -6.85
C VAL A 412 3.19 -4.11 -7.52
N VAL A 413 3.23 -4.42 -8.83
CA VAL A 413 4.45 -4.23 -9.63
C VAL A 413 4.57 -2.75 -9.96
N VAL A 414 5.46 -2.04 -9.26
CA VAL A 414 5.60 -0.57 -9.34
C VAL A 414 5.75 -0.06 -10.78
N PRO A 415 6.63 -0.61 -11.64
CA PRO A 415 6.77 -0.09 -13.01
C PRO A 415 5.54 -0.35 -13.90
N LEU A 416 4.78 -1.43 -13.66
CA LEU A 416 3.51 -1.66 -14.36
C LEU A 416 2.47 -0.61 -13.95
N ILE A 417 2.32 -0.34 -12.65
CA ILE A 417 1.41 0.71 -12.15
C ILE A 417 1.85 2.07 -12.69
N THR A 418 3.16 2.35 -12.72
CA THR A 418 3.71 3.59 -13.27
C THR A 418 3.34 3.79 -14.74
N ALA A 419 3.43 2.75 -15.57
CA ALA A 419 3.08 2.82 -16.98
C ALA A 419 1.58 3.09 -17.21
N VAL A 420 0.70 2.49 -16.39
CA VAL A 420 -0.76 2.77 -16.45
C VAL A 420 -1.06 4.17 -15.93
N SER A 421 -0.42 4.60 -14.83
CA SER A 421 -0.55 5.96 -14.27
C SER A 421 -0.13 7.03 -15.28
N GLU A 422 0.92 6.81 -16.07
CA GLU A 422 1.32 7.73 -17.14
C GLU A 422 0.19 7.94 -18.16
N GLN A 423 -0.44 6.85 -18.63
CA GLN A 423 -1.56 6.94 -19.57
C GLN A 423 -2.79 7.60 -18.95
N LEU A 424 -3.09 7.29 -17.69
CA LEU A 424 -4.19 7.90 -16.93
C LEU A 424 -3.97 9.41 -16.82
N VAL A 425 -2.80 9.85 -16.36
CA VAL A 425 -2.48 11.26 -16.16
C VAL A 425 -2.45 12.01 -17.48
N LYS A 426 -1.92 11.38 -18.55
CA LYS A 426 -1.95 11.94 -19.90
C LYS A 426 -3.38 12.17 -20.38
N ALA A 427 -4.28 11.20 -20.18
CA ALA A 427 -5.69 11.35 -20.54
C ALA A 427 -6.39 12.40 -19.67
N MET A 428 -6.09 12.45 -18.37
CA MET A 428 -6.70 13.38 -17.43
C MET A 428 -6.31 14.84 -17.68
N LEU A 429 -5.04 15.11 -17.98
CA LEU A 429 -4.51 16.48 -18.10
C LEU A 429 -4.62 17.10 -19.50
N ASN A 430 -4.80 16.29 -20.55
CA ASN A 430 -4.86 16.78 -21.94
C ASN A 430 -6.30 17.02 -22.44
N ASN A 431 -7.31 16.92 -21.58
CA ASN A 431 -8.71 17.18 -21.93
C ASN A 431 -9.15 18.60 -21.62
#